data_AF-Q9XII3-F1
#
_entry.id   AF-Q9XII3-F1
#
_cell.length_a   1.000
_cell.length_b   1.000
_cell.length_c   1.000
_cell.angle_alpha   90.00
_cell.angle_beta   90.00
_cell.angle_gamma   90.00
#
_symmetry.space_group_name_H-M   'P 1'
#
loop_
_entity.id
_entity.type
_entity.pdbx_description
1 polymer ?
#
loop_
_entity_poly.entity_id
_entity_poly.type
_entity_poly.pdbx_seq_one_letter_code
_entity_poly.pdbx_strand_id
1 'polypeptide(L)'
;MIGGFNSDMKEHIRRANKGEIHCHFPSHKSQNELTELLANDTKMMILKKIKDAKYFSVILDSIPDVSRKEQMTFLIRCVDVSTCSPKIEEFFLTFLHIKDKREYTDNPGHRSDVESLTESETHGIGGFEFLFGMIIWYDLLAAVNIVSKSLQFEDMDLEVAISQLGGLVTYLKNYKETGFEKAKVESTQIAIEMKIAPVFPKKSVKKKKQFVEDVEKIDESKIAEESFRIDYFINIMDQAIMCIEIRFEQFQVYEQIFGFLFGVKRLKVAEDDELRTSCMKLEASLKHDVHSDVDGEDLFMELKLLKDVLPKEITKPVEVLKFLKIMDSCYPNTWIAYRILLTIPVSVALAERTFSKLKLIKKYLRSTMSQERLNGLALISV
;
A
#
# COMPACT_ATOMS: atom_id res chain seq x y z
N MET A 1 -5.41 40.54 14.74
CA MET A 1 -3.96 40.21 14.73
C MET A 1 -3.31 40.53 13.39
N ILE A 2 -3.85 40.08 12.24
CA ILE A 2 -3.23 40.30 10.90
C ILE A 2 -3.22 41.78 10.46
N GLY A 3 -4.27 42.56 10.75
CA GLY A 3 -4.32 44.00 10.41
C GLY A 3 -3.33 44.89 11.16
N GLY A 4 -2.50 44.34 12.07
CA GLY A 4 -1.40 45.09 12.69
C GLY A 4 -0.18 45.24 11.77
N PHE A 5 -0.01 44.34 10.79
CA PHE A 5 1.21 44.23 9.99
C PHE A 5 1.11 44.90 8.61
N ASN A 6 -0.09 45.24 8.13
CA ASN A 6 -0.31 45.85 6.82
C ASN A 6 -1.50 46.82 6.85
N SER A 7 -1.29 48.04 6.34
CA SER A 7 -2.30 49.12 6.33
C SER A 7 -3.52 48.79 5.49
N ASP A 8 -3.32 48.17 4.32
CA ASP A 8 -4.40 47.82 3.39
C ASP A 8 -5.29 46.73 4.01
N MET A 9 -4.69 45.75 4.68
CA MET A 9 -5.40 44.70 5.41
C MET A 9 -6.18 45.27 6.61
N LYS A 10 -5.61 46.26 7.32
CA LYS A 10 -6.31 46.94 8.41
C LYS A 10 -7.55 47.66 7.90
N GLU A 11 -7.42 48.37 6.80
CA GLU A 11 -8.53 49.10 6.17
C GLU A 11 -9.59 48.13 5.63
N HIS A 12 -9.19 47.02 5.02
CA HIS A 12 -10.13 45.97 4.57
C HIS A 12 -10.95 45.40 5.73
N ILE A 13 -10.31 45.07 6.86
CA ILE A 13 -11.00 44.59 8.07
C ILE A 13 -11.95 45.65 8.62
N ARG A 14 -11.55 46.93 8.62
CA ARG A 14 -12.41 48.04 9.05
C ARG A 14 -13.66 48.15 8.19
N ARG A 15 -13.51 48.11 6.86
CA ARG A 15 -14.63 48.17 5.90
C ARG A 15 -15.57 46.97 6.06
N ALA A 16 -15.00 45.77 6.24
CA ALA A 16 -15.75 44.54 6.49
C ALA A 16 -16.62 44.64 7.75
N ASN A 17 -16.05 45.07 8.88
CA ASN A 17 -16.77 45.19 10.15
C ASN A 17 -17.88 46.24 10.13
N LYS A 18 -17.74 47.29 9.30
CA LYS A 18 -18.77 48.32 9.13
C LYS A 18 -19.83 47.99 8.07
N GLY A 19 -19.72 46.86 7.38
CA GLY A 19 -20.62 46.51 6.27
C GLY A 19 -20.43 47.37 5.02
N GLU A 20 -19.30 48.09 4.90
CA GLU A 20 -18.97 48.92 3.73
C GLU A 20 -18.57 48.07 2.51
N ILE A 21 -18.27 46.79 2.72
CA ILE A 21 -17.97 45.80 1.67
C ILE A 21 -18.72 44.49 1.94
N HIS A 22 -19.29 43.88 0.89
CA HIS A 22 -19.93 42.56 0.97
C HIS A 22 -18.95 41.39 0.84
N CYS A 23 -17.73 41.65 0.34
CA CYS A 23 -16.71 40.62 0.16
C CYS A 23 -15.71 40.67 1.32
N HIS A 24 -15.83 39.71 2.23
CA HIS A 24 -14.85 39.51 3.29
C HIS A 24 -13.76 38.57 2.75
N PHE A 25 -12.47 38.92 2.82
CA PHE A 25 -11.37 37.99 2.49
C PHE A 25 -11.51 36.63 3.23
N PRO A 26 -11.98 36.60 4.50
CA PRO A 26 -12.30 35.35 5.20
C PRO A 26 -13.58 34.63 4.72
N SER A 27 -14.30 35.14 3.73
CA SER A 27 -15.55 34.51 3.26
C SER A 27 -15.28 33.14 2.65
N HIS A 28 -16.23 32.22 2.79
CA HIS A 28 -16.12 30.89 2.18
C HIS A 28 -15.97 30.97 0.66
N LYS A 29 -16.57 31.98 0.02
CA LYS A 29 -16.49 32.21 -1.43
C LYS A 29 -15.06 32.56 -1.85
N SER A 30 -14.45 33.56 -1.22
CA SER A 30 -13.06 33.94 -1.51
C SER A 30 -12.07 32.82 -1.18
N GLN A 31 -12.29 32.08 -0.09
CA GLN A 31 -11.44 30.94 0.26
C GLN A 31 -11.56 29.79 -0.76
N ASN A 32 -12.76 29.49 -1.25
CA ASN A 32 -12.98 28.48 -2.29
C ASN A 32 -12.30 28.89 -3.59
N GLU A 33 -12.49 30.13 -4.02
CA GLU A 33 -11.86 30.68 -5.22
C GLU A 33 -10.33 30.59 -5.16
N LEU A 34 -9.72 31.00 -4.03
CA LEU A 34 -8.27 30.86 -3.85
C LEU A 34 -7.82 29.39 -3.87
N THR A 35 -8.58 28.50 -3.23
CA THR A 35 -8.28 27.06 -3.21
C THR A 35 -8.34 26.49 -4.63
N GLU A 36 -9.35 26.87 -5.41
CA GLU A 36 -9.53 26.43 -6.78
C GLU A 36 -8.39 26.91 -7.69
N LEU A 37 -8.01 28.19 -7.58
CA LEU A 37 -6.90 28.75 -8.37
C LEU A 37 -5.58 28.02 -8.09
N LEU A 38 -5.23 27.82 -6.82
CA LEU A 38 -4.02 27.12 -6.42
C LEU A 38 -4.05 25.65 -6.85
N ALA A 39 -5.18 24.97 -6.64
CA ALA A 39 -5.34 23.57 -7.03
C ALA A 39 -5.22 23.39 -8.55
N ASN A 40 -5.82 24.29 -9.33
CA ASN A 40 -5.73 24.24 -10.79
C ASN A 40 -4.29 24.46 -11.27
N ASP A 41 -3.55 25.40 -10.69
CA ASP A 41 -2.14 25.62 -11.04
C ASP A 41 -1.27 24.39 -10.72
N THR A 42 -1.43 23.82 -9.51
CA THR A 42 -0.75 22.57 -9.12
C THR A 42 -1.12 21.42 -10.04
N LYS A 43 -2.41 21.26 -10.39
CA LYS A 43 -2.87 20.24 -11.33
C LYS A 43 -2.20 20.37 -12.69
N MET A 44 -2.13 21.58 -13.23
CA MET A 44 -1.51 21.83 -14.53
C MET A 44 -0.01 21.52 -14.51
N MET A 45 0.68 21.88 -13.43
CA MET A 45 2.10 21.53 -13.23
C MET A 45 2.30 20.01 -13.23
N ILE A 46 1.49 19.27 -12.47
CA ILE A 46 1.54 17.81 -12.40
C ILE A 46 1.25 17.18 -13.76
N LEU A 47 0.20 17.63 -14.45
CA LEU A 47 -0.16 17.13 -15.78
C LEU A 47 0.95 17.37 -16.81
N LYS A 48 1.67 18.49 -16.72
CA LYS A 48 2.84 18.75 -17.57
C LYS A 48 3.93 17.72 -17.32
N LYS A 49 4.29 17.48 -16.06
CA LYS A 49 5.31 16.47 -15.70
C LYS A 49 4.93 15.07 -16.19
N ILE A 50 3.67 14.67 -16.03
CA ILE A 50 3.18 13.35 -16.48
C ILE A 50 3.26 13.24 -18.01
N LYS A 51 2.91 14.29 -18.75
CA LYS A 51 3.04 14.31 -20.22
C LYS A 51 4.49 14.17 -20.66
N ASP A 52 5.41 14.90 -20.02
CA ASP A 52 6.85 14.81 -20.30
C ASP A 52 7.41 13.42 -19.93
N ALA A 53 6.85 12.80 -18.88
CA ALA A 53 7.21 11.47 -18.42
C ALA A 53 6.80 10.34 -19.38
N LYS A 54 5.81 10.54 -20.28
CA LYS A 54 5.24 9.58 -21.25
C LYS A 54 4.67 8.30 -20.64
N TYR A 55 5.45 7.59 -19.83
CA TYR A 55 5.12 6.36 -19.13
C TYR A 55 4.85 6.65 -17.66
N PHE A 56 3.80 6.03 -17.14
CA PHE A 56 3.38 6.16 -15.75
C PHE A 56 2.57 4.94 -15.33
N SER A 57 2.52 4.68 -14.02
CA SER A 57 1.58 3.74 -13.42
C SER A 57 0.53 4.47 -12.61
N VAL A 58 -0.64 3.86 -12.49
CA VAL A 58 -1.75 4.37 -11.67
C VAL A 58 -1.80 3.53 -10.40
N ILE A 59 -1.80 4.20 -9.25
CA ILE A 59 -1.97 3.56 -7.95
C ILE A 59 -3.34 3.97 -7.42
N LEU A 60 -4.17 2.96 -7.15
CA LEU A 60 -5.50 3.12 -6.57
C LEU A 60 -5.50 2.47 -5.19
N ASP A 61 -6.04 3.19 -4.21
CA ASP A 61 -6.22 2.67 -2.86
C ASP A 61 -7.48 3.29 -2.24
N SER A 62 -8.16 2.59 -1.35
CA SER A 62 -9.42 3.05 -0.75
C SER A 62 -9.39 3.03 0.76
N ILE A 63 -9.94 4.09 1.37
CA ILE A 63 -10.20 4.14 2.80
C ILE A 63 -11.60 4.72 3.08
N PRO A 64 -12.30 4.25 4.13
CA PRO A 64 -13.47 4.95 4.63
C PRO A 64 -13.05 6.29 5.26
N ASP A 65 -13.75 7.36 4.89
CA ASP A 65 -13.60 8.67 5.53
C ASP A 65 -14.35 8.77 6.87
N VAL A 66 -14.25 9.92 7.55
CA VAL A 66 -14.94 10.17 8.84
C VAL A 66 -16.47 10.04 8.72
N SER A 67 -17.02 10.18 7.52
CA SER A 67 -18.45 9.99 7.23
C SER A 67 -18.78 8.54 6.86
N ARG A 68 -17.84 7.60 7.02
CA ARG A 68 -17.94 6.18 6.62
C ARG A 68 -18.23 6.00 5.12
N LYS A 69 -17.82 6.96 4.30
CA LYS A 69 -17.91 6.86 2.84
C LYS A 69 -16.57 6.44 2.29
N GLU A 70 -16.58 5.47 1.39
CA GLU A 70 -15.37 4.98 0.74
C GLU A 70 -14.80 6.03 -0.22
N GLN A 71 -13.58 6.49 0.08
CA GLN A 71 -12.80 7.39 -0.74
C GLN A 71 -11.67 6.61 -1.38
N MET A 72 -11.63 6.60 -2.72
CA MET A 72 -10.52 6.02 -3.47
C MET A 72 -9.53 7.12 -3.86
N THR A 73 -8.27 6.96 -3.48
CA THR A 73 -7.18 7.82 -3.90
C THR A 73 -6.75 7.44 -5.32
N PHE A 74 -6.64 8.44 -6.19
CA PHE A 74 -6.04 8.30 -7.52
C PHE A 74 -4.64 8.94 -7.51
N LEU A 75 -3.61 8.10 -7.59
CA LEU A 75 -2.22 8.53 -7.66
C LEU A 75 -1.60 8.12 -9.00
N ILE A 76 -0.63 8.90 -9.46
CA ILE A 76 0.19 8.59 -10.63
C ILE A 76 1.65 8.52 -10.21
N ARG A 77 2.33 7.41 -10.50
CA ARG A 77 3.78 7.27 -10.34
C ARG A 77 4.45 7.36 -11.71
N CYS A 78 5.40 8.28 -11.85
CA CYS A 78 6.17 8.41 -13.08
C CYS A 78 7.60 8.89 -12.80
N VAL A 79 8.43 8.90 -13.85
CA VAL A 79 9.78 9.44 -13.75
C VAL A 79 9.81 10.87 -14.26
N ASP A 80 10.12 11.81 -13.38
CA ASP A 80 10.33 13.21 -13.74
C ASP A 80 11.67 13.35 -14.46
N VAL A 81 11.61 13.57 -15.77
CA VAL A 81 12.76 13.74 -16.68
C VAL A 81 13.03 15.20 -17.05
N SER A 82 12.28 16.14 -16.44
CA SER A 82 12.38 17.58 -16.72
C SER A 82 13.66 18.21 -16.16
N THR A 83 14.26 17.57 -15.16
CA THR A 83 15.52 18.00 -14.54
C THR A 83 16.71 17.18 -15.06
N CYS A 84 17.94 17.65 -14.84
CA CYS A 84 19.15 16.91 -15.19
C CYS A 84 19.33 15.59 -14.40
N SER A 85 18.59 15.41 -13.31
CA SER A 85 18.66 14.22 -12.45
C SER A 85 17.27 13.59 -12.39
N PRO A 86 16.99 12.60 -13.26
CA PRO A 86 15.73 11.87 -13.23
C PRO A 86 15.44 11.31 -11.85
N LYS A 87 14.19 11.49 -11.40
CA LYS A 87 13.70 10.98 -10.12
C LYS A 87 12.31 10.40 -10.28
N ILE A 88 12.01 9.41 -9.47
CA ILE A 88 10.67 8.85 -9.36
C ILE A 88 9.84 9.85 -8.56
N GLU A 89 8.70 10.25 -9.12
CA GLU A 89 7.71 11.07 -8.40
C GLU A 89 6.36 10.36 -8.43
N GLU A 90 5.65 10.48 -7.31
CA GLU A 90 4.29 10.00 -7.16
C GLU A 90 3.38 11.22 -6.88
N PHE A 91 2.37 11.40 -7.71
CA PHE A 91 1.48 12.56 -7.66
C PHE A 91 0.08 12.15 -7.25
N PHE A 92 -0.46 12.82 -6.24
CA PHE A 92 -1.88 12.78 -5.98
C PHE A 92 -2.65 13.62 -7.00
N LEU A 93 -3.73 13.05 -7.55
CA LEU A 93 -4.62 13.79 -8.45
C LEU A 93 -5.96 14.12 -7.80
N THR A 94 -6.63 13.11 -7.24
CA THR A 94 -7.99 13.29 -6.73
C THR A 94 -8.42 12.13 -5.82
N PHE A 95 -9.35 12.41 -4.92
CA PHE A 95 -10.23 11.42 -4.31
C PHE A 95 -11.45 11.20 -5.18
N LEU A 96 -11.70 9.94 -5.49
CA LEU A 96 -12.91 9.47 -6.13
C LEU A 96 -13.86 8.93 -5.06
N HIS A 97 -15.08 9.45 -5.03
CA HIS A 97 -16.12 8.87 -4.19
C HIS A 97 -16.59 7.56 -4.79
N ILE A 98 -16.39 6.45 -4.08
CA ILE A 98 -17.01 5.19 -4.47
C ILE A 98 -18.48 5.28 -4.02
N LYS A 99 -19.39 5.32 -4.98
CA LYS A 99 -20.80 5.08 -4.66
C LYS A 99 -20.92 3.59 -4.38
N ASP A 100 -21.03 3.23 -3.11
CA ASP A 100 -21.35 1.86 -2.76
C ASP A 100 -22.66 1.44 -3.43
N LYS A 101 -22.62 0.38 -4.23
CA LYS A 101 -23.84 -0.35 -4.62
C LYS A 101 -24.53 -1.01 -3.41
N ARG A 102 -23.98 -0.88 -2.20
CA ARG A 102 -24.49 -1.45 -0.95
C ARG A 102 -25.44 -0.55 -0.16
N GLU A 103 -25.90 0.58 -0.72
CA GLU A 103 -27.06 1.33 -0.16
C GLU A 103 -28.39 0.52 -0.18
N TYR A 104 -28.39 -0.75 -0.60
CA TYR A 104 -29.56 -1.65 -0.53
C TYR A 104 -29.58 -2.63 0.65
N THR A 105 -28.64 -2.59 1.59
CA THR A 105 -28.74 -3.43 2.79
C THR A 105 -28.44 -2.64 4.06
N ASP A 106 -29.38 -1.77 4.45
CA ASP A 106 -29.59 -1.43 5.86
C ASP A 106 -30.08 -2.69 6.59
N ASN A 107 -29.16 -3.63 6.88
CA ASN A 107 -29.40 -4.65 7.88
C ASN A 107 -28.87 -4.11 9.22
N PRO A 108 -29.72 -3.84 10.23
CA PRO A 108 -29.30 -3.33 11.54
C PRO A 108 -28.48 -4.33 12.39
N GLY A 109 -27.97 -5.41 11.81
CA GLY A 109 -27.34 -6.53 12.51
C GLY A 109 -26.01 -6.20 13.21
N HIS A 110 -25.27 -5.17 12.77
CA HIS A 110 -23.92 -4.94 13.29
C HIS A 110 -23.81 -4.36 14.70
N ARG A 111 -24.89 -3.84 15.31
CA ARG A 111 -24.84 -3.46 16.74
C ARG A 111 -24.92 -4.67 17.67
N SER A 112 -25.59 -5.75 17.24
CA SER A 112 -25.72 -6.98 18.01
C SER A 112 -24.38 -7.71 18.19
N ASP A 113 -23.48 -7.60 17.21
CA ASP A 113 -22.21 -8.34 17.22
C ASP A 113 -21.30 -7.85 18.34
N VAL A 114 -21.23 -6.53 18.59
CA VAL A 114 -20.35 -5.96 19.62
C VAL A 114 -20.80 -6.34 21.04
N GLU A 115 -22.12 -6.31 21.30
CA GLU A 115 -22.69 -6.75 22.59
C GLU A 115 -22.44 -8.26 22.80
N SER A 116 -22.62 -9.08 21.77
CA SER A 116 -22.33 -10.52 21.83
C SER A 116 -20.85 -10.85 22.10
N LEU A 117 -19.93 -10.00 21.65
CA LEU A 117 -18.48 -10.15 21.88
C LEU A 117 -18.06 -9.78 23.31
N THR A 118 -18.76 -8.83 23.95
CA THR A 118 -18.48 -8.45 25.36
C THR A 118 -19.15 -9.35 26.39
N GLU A 119 -20.32 -9.91 26.08
CA GLU A 119 -21.15 -10.64 27.05
C GLU A 119 -20.82 -12.13 27.18
N SER A 120 -20.03 -12.71 26.26
CA SER A 120 -19.64 -14.10 26.40
C SER A 120 -18.58 -14.27 27.51
N GLU A 121 -19.02 -14.66 28.70
CA GLU A 121 -18.15 -15.06 29.82
C GLU A 121 -17.13 -16.16 29.42
N THR A 122 -17.40 -16.88 28.32
CA THR A 122 -16.58 -17.97 27.80
C THR A 122 -15.69 -17.60 26.61
N HIS A 123 -15.99 -16.55 25.82
CA HIS A 123 -15.23 -16.19 24.60
C HIS A 123 -14.80 -14.70 24.59
N GLY A 124 -14.94 -13.99 25.71
CA GLY A 124 -14.64 -12.56 25.82
C GLY A 124 -13.15 -12.20 25.78
N ILE A 125 -12.88 -10.89 25.71
CA ILE A 125 -11.56 -10.23 25.66
C ILE A 125 -10.60 -10.64 26.82
N GLY A 126 -11.08 -11.36 27.84
CA GLY A 126 -10.27 -11.87 28.97
C GLY A 126 -10.00 -13.38 28.97
N GLY A 127 -10.49 -14.14 27.99
CA GLY A 127 -10.31 -15.60 27.95
C GLY A 127 -8.92 -16.05 27.51
N PHE A 128 -8.55 -17.28 27.84
CA PHE A 128 -7.30 -17.90 27.37
C PHE A 128 -7.22 -17.95 25.83
N GLU A 129 -8.34 -18.25 25.15
CA GLU A 129 -8.44 -18.25 23.68
C GLU A 129 -8.08 -16.89 23.08
N PHE A 130 -8.54 -15.79 23.69
CA PHE A 130 -8.23 -14.44 23.24
C PHE A 130 -6.76 -14.10 23.45
N LEU A 131 -6.21 -14.40 24.63
CA LEU A 131 -4.78 -14.22 24.90
C LEU A 131 -3.91 -15.02 23.93
N PHE A 132 -4.28 -16.28 23.67
CA PHE A 132 -3.57 -17.13 22.73
C PHE A 132 -3.66 -16.57 21.30
N GLY A 133 -4.84 -16.10 20.88
CA GLY A 133 -5.04 -15.41 19.61
C GLY A 133 -4.19 -14.14 19.48
N MET A 134 -4.03 -13.36 20.55
CA MET A 134 -3.21 -12.15 20.57
C MET A 134 -1.72 -12.44 20.35
N ILE A 135 -1.19 -13.53 20.91
CA ILE A 135 0.20 -13.95 20.69
C ILE A 135 0.42 -14.37 19.24
N ILE A 136 -0.48 -15.18 18.68
CA ILE A 136 -0.44 -15.56 17.26
C ILE A 136 -0.45 -14.31 16.37
N TRP A 137 -1.34 -13.36 16.64
CA TRP A 137 -1.38 -12.09 15.90
C TRP A 137 -0.12 -11.27 16.07
N TYR A 138 0.46 -11.23 17.27
CA TYR A 138 1.71 -10.51 17.52
C TYR A 138 2.84 -11.06 16.66
N ASP A 139 3.06 -12.39 16.68
CA ASP A 139 4.10 -13.03 15.88
C ASP A 139 3.91 -12.78 14.37
N LEU A 140 2.67 -12.97 13.89
CA LEU A 140 2.31 -12.74 12.50
C LEU A 140 2.56 -11.29 12.08
N LEU A 141 2.01 -10.33 12.82
CA LEU A 141 2.12 -8.90 12.50
C LEU A 141 3.54 -8.39 12.70
N ALA A 142 4.30 -8.91 13.66
CA ALA A 142 5.70 -8.54 13.83
C ALA A 142 6.52 -8.89 12.59
N ALA A 143 6.37 -10.11 12.06
CA ALA A 143 7.03 -10.54 10.84
C ALA A 143 6.62 -9.70 9.62
N VAL A 144 5.30 -9.50 9.43
CA VAL A 144 4.78 -8.68 8.32
C VAL A 144 5.24 -7.23 8.42
N ASN A 145 5.27 -6.65 9.62
CA ASN A 145 5.68 -5.27 9.86
C ASN A 145 7.15 -5.01 9.50
N ILE A 146 8.05 -5.98 9.76
CA ILE A 146 9.47 -5.86 9.37
C ILE A 146 9.57 -5.67 7.85
N VAL A 147 8.90 -6.52 7.08
CA VAL A 147 8.92 -6.48 5.61
C VAL A 147 8.18 -5.27 5.09
N SER A 148 7.01 -4.94 5.66
CA SER A 148 6.24 -3.75 5.29
C SER A 148 7.08 -2.47 5.42
N LYS A 149 7.80 -2.30 6.52
CA LYS A 149 8.71 -1.16 6.70
C LYS A 149 9.81 -1.11 5.63
N SER A 150 10.36 -2.26 5.24
CA SER A 150 11.32 -2.33 4.14
C SER A 150 10.70 -1.91 2.82
N LEU A 151 9.48 -2.37 2.51
CA LEU A 151 8.80 -2.06 1.24
C LEU A 151 8.34 -0.60 1.14
N GLN A 152 8.19 0.09 2.27
CA GLN A 152 7.76 1.48 2.35
C GLN A 152 8.90 2.50 2.14
N PHE A 153 10.16 2.08 2.02
CA PHE A 153 11.26 3.00 1.69
C PHE A 153 11.09 3.59 0.27
N GLU A 154 11.37 4.90 0.12
CA GLU A 154 11.17 5.61 -1.15
C GLU A 154 12.09 5.09 -2.28
N ASP A 155 13.32 4.70 -1.93
CA ASP A 155 14.31 4.14 -2.85
C ASP A 155 14.37 2.60 -2.83
N MET A 156 13.25 1.94 -2.53
CA MET A 156 13.19 0.48 -2.44
C MET A 156 13.37 -0.18 -3.82
N ASP A 157 14.34 -1.06 -3.93
CA ASP A 157 14.61 -1.83 -5.15
C ASP A 157 13.67 -3.04 -5.26
N LEU A 158 13.18 -3.28 -6.48
CA LEU A 158 12.27 -4.39 -6.77
C LEU A 158 12.90 -5.76 -6.47
N GLU A 159 14.19 -5.92 -6.75
CA GLU A 159 14.94 -7.14 -6.44
C GLU A 159 14.99 -7.42 -4.93
N VAL A 160 15.27 -6.40 -4.12
CA VAL A 160 15.30 -6.55 -2.67
C VAL A 160 13.89 -6.81 -2.15
N ALA A 161 12.86 -6.21 -2.74
CA ALA A 161 11.47 -6.43 -2.37
C ALA A 161 11.04 -7.89 -2.60
N ILE A 162 11.40 -8.48 -3.74
CA ILE A 162 11.17 -9.90 -4.04
C ILE A 162 11.85 -10.79 -3.00
N SER A 163 13.12 -10.51 -2.69
CA SER A 163 13.87 -11.27 -1.69
C SER A 163 13.21 -11.21 -0.30
N GLN A 164 12.78 -10.03 0.14
CA GLN A 164 12.09 -9.83 1.41
C GLN A 164 10.73 -10.55 1.47
N LEU A 165 9.95 -10.49 0.39
CA LEU A 165 8.67 -11.19 0.30
C LEU A 165 8.84 -12.72 0.27
N GLY A 166 9.82 -13.23 -0.47
CA GLY A 166 10.13 -14.66 -0.47
C GLY A 166 10.57 -15.16 0.92
N GLY A 167 11.37 -14.35 1.63
CA GLY A 167 11.73 -14.59 3.02
C GLY A 167 10.51 -14.63 3.94
N LEU A 168 9.56 -13.69 3.78
CA LEU A 168 8.30 -13.66 4.54
C LEU A 168 7.44 -14.89 4.29
N VAL A 169 7.23 -15.28 3.03
CA VAL A 169 6.45 -16.48 2.67
C VAL A 169 7.08 -17.72 3.32
N THR A 170 8.40 -17.85 3.25
CA THR A 170 9.13 -18.97 3.88
C THR A 170 8.94 -18.97 5.39
N TYR A 171 9.06 -17.81 6.04
CA TYR A 171 8.82 -17.66 7.47
C TYR A 171 7.40 -18.07 7.86
N LEU A 172 6.38 -17.59 7.12
CA LEU A 172 4.98 -17.89 7.42
C LEU A 172 4.63 -19.36 7.21
N LYS A 173 5.18 -20.01 6.19
CA LYS A 173 5.03 -21.46 5.99
C LYS A 173 5.63 -22.24 7.16
N ASN A 174 6.83 -21.86 7.63
CA ASN A 174 7.44 -22.48 8.79
C ASN A 174 6.68 -22.18 10.10
N TYR A 175 6.10 -20.98 10.22
CA TYR A 175 5.26 -20.62 11.36
C TYR A 175 3.93 -21.36 11.35
N LYS A 176 3.35 -21.67 10.18
CA LYS A 176 2.16 -22.53 10.09
C LYS A 176 2.41 -23.93 10.67
N GLU A 177 3.61 -24.49 10.47
CA GLU A 177 3.97 -25.81 10.99
C GLU A 177 4.34 -25.81 12.47
N THR A 178 5.11 -24.81 12.93
CA THR A 178 5.69 -24.80 14.29
C THR A 178 5.10 -23.77 15.25
N GLY A 179 4.40 -22.78 14.73
CA GLY A 179 3.95 -21.60 15.46
C GLY A 179 2.86 -21.90 16.48
N PHE A 180 1.95 -22.85 16.19
CA PHE A 180 0.89 -23.22 17.11
C PHE A 180 1.43 -23.68 18.47
N GLU A 181 2.37 -24.62 18.46
CA GLU A 181 2.97 -25.15 19.70
C GLU A 181 3.80 -24.10 20.44
N LYS A 182 4.55 -23.26 19.69
CA LYS A 182 5.34 -22.17 20.28
C LYS A 182 4.44 -21.16 20.99
N ALA A 183 3.42 -20.67 20.30
CA ALA A 183 2.47 -19.72 20.84
C ALA A 183 1.61 -20.33 21.96
N LYS A 184 1.37 -21.65 21.97
CA LYS A 184 0.71 -22.36 23.06
C LYS A 184 1.55 -22.35 24.34
N VAL A 185 2.84 -22.63 24.24
CA VAL A 185 3.75 -22.59 25.39
C VAL A 185 3.82 -21.17 25.97
N GLU A 186 3.96 -20.17 25.10
CA GLU A 186 4.03 -18.77 25.50
C GLU A 186 2.72 -18.26 26.12
N SER A 187 1.57 -18.55 25.50
CA SER A 187 0.26 -18.19 26.05
C SER A 187 0.00 -18.82 27.41
N THR A 188 0.42 -20.08 27.61
CA THR A 188 0.26 -20.76 28.90
C THR A 188 1.07 -20.07 29.98
N GLN A 189 2.31 -19.67 29.69
CA GLN A 189 3.17 -18.95 30.62
C GLN A 189 2.57 -17.59 31.01
N ILE A 190 2.14 -16.79 30.02
CA ILE A 190 1.52 -15.48 30.27
C ILE A 190 0.19 -15.62 31.01
N ALA A 191 -0.61 -16.65 30.70
CA ALA A 191 -1.88 -16.90 31.38
C ALA A 191 -1.67 -17.16 32.89
N ILE A 192 -0.67 -17.97 33.25
CA ILE A 192 -0.33 -18.23 34.66
C ILE A 192 0.07 -16.94 35.37
N GLU A 193 0.88 -16.09 34.72
CA GLU A 193 1.30 -14.79 35.27
C GLU A 193 0.11 -13.83 35.45
N MET A 194 -0.83 -13.82 34.50
CA MET A 194 -2.06 -13.02 34.54
C MET A 194 -3.17 -13.65 35.40
N LYS A 195 -2.93 -14.79 36.04
CA LYS A 195 -3.91 -15.56 36.84
C LYS A 195 -5.15 -15.98 36.05
N ILE A 196 -4.99 -16.23 34.76
CA ILE A 196 -6.01 -16.78 33.86
C ILE A 196 -5.80 -18.30 33.78
N ALA A 197 -6.88 -19.08 33.87
CA ALA A 197 -6.80 -20.53 33.73
C ALA A 197 -6.45 -20.90 32.26
N PRO A 198 -5.34 -21.63 32.00
CA PRO A 198 -4.91 -21.99 30.65
C PRO A 198 -5.71 -23.20 30.12
N VAL A 199 -7.03 -23.06 30.03
CA VAL A 199 -7.94 -24.12 29.60
C VAL A 199 -8.88 -23.56 28.54
N PHE A 200 -9.06 -24.31 27.46
CA PHE A 200 -10.06 -23.98 26.45
C PHE A 200 -11.47 -24.15 27.04
N PRO A 201 -12.35 -23.15 26.90
CA PRO A 201 -13.72 -23.25 27.36
C PRO A 201 -14.41 -24.43 26.67
N LYS A 202 -15.10 -25.27 27.46
CA LYS A 202 -15.90 -26.37 26.92
C LYS A 202 -17.07 -25.80 26.12
N LYS A 203 -17.07 -26.04 24.80
CA LYS A 203 -18.25 -25.73 23.97
C LYS A 203 -19.43 -26.56 24.49
N SER A 204 -20.45 -25.89 25.04
CA SER A 204 -21.72 -26.52 25.40
C SER A 204 -22.47 -26.89 24.12
N VAL A 205 -22.16 -28.05 23.54
CA VAL A 205 -22.96 -28.58 22.43
C VAL A 205 -24.35 -28.86 22.99
N LYS A 206 -25.37 -28.16 22.47
CA LYS A 206 -26.78 -28.52 22.70
C LYS A 206 -26.96 -29.96 22.21
N LYS A 207 -26.84 -30.95 23.10
CA LYS A 207 -27.01 -32.36 22.77
C LYS A 207 -28.42 -32.53 22.18
N LYS A 208 -28.51 -32.75 20.86
CA LYS A 208 -29.67 -33.46 20.31
C LYS A 208 -29.65 -34.83 20.97
N LYS A 209 -30.70 -35.17 21.71
CA LYS A 209 -30.84 -36.45 22.41
C LYS A 209 -30.72 -37.61 21.40
N GLN A 210 -29.53 -38.16 21.23
CA GLN A 210 -29.37 -39.53 20.77
C GLN A 210 -28.65 -40.28 21.89
N PHE A 211 -29.42 -41.21 22.48
CA PHE A 211 -28.97 -42.23 23.39
C PHE A 211 -27.97 -43.12 22.66
N VAL A 212 -26.68 -43.01 22.97
CA VAL A 212 -25.76 -44.14 22.85
C VAL A 212 -24.87 -44.11 24.09
N GLU A 213 -24.98 -45.21 24.84
CA GLU A 213 -24.22 -45.56 26.03
C GLU A 213 -22.72 -45.62 25.73
N ASP A 214 -21.91 -45.30 26.75
CA ASP A 214 -20.47 -45.56 26.80
C ASP A 214 -19.60 -44.93 25.71
N VAL A 215 -19.82 -43.65 25.42
CA VAL A 215 -18.73 -42.85 24.86
C VAL A 215 -17.78 -42.55 26.01
N GLU A 216 -16.64 -43.27 26.05
CA GLU A 216 -15.44 -42.92 26.82
C GLU A 216 -15.34 -41.40 26.93
N LYS A 217 -15.01 -40.87 28.11
CA LYS A 217 -14.84 -39.42 28.33
C LYS A 217 -13.90 -38.83 27.28
N ILE A 218 -14.45 -38.41 26.14
CA ILE A 218 -13.68 -37.73 25.12
C ILE A 218 -13.26 -36.45 25.81
N ASP A 219 -11.95 -36.22 25.85
CA ASP A 219 -11.39 -35.03 26.46
C ASP A 219 -11.88 -33.80 25.68
N GLU A 220 -13.00 -33.23 26.11
CA GLU A 220 -13.65 -32.08 25.47
C GLU A 220 -12.68 -30.90 25.32
N SER A 221 -11.66 -30.81 26.19
CA SER A 221 -10.60 -29.80 26.09
C SER A 221 -9.71 -30.02 24.87
N LYS A 222 -9.37 -31.27 24.53
CA LYS A 222 -8.58 -31.58 23.32
C LYS A 222 -9.37 -31.31 22.04
N ILE A 223 -10.69 -31.54 22.06
CA ILE A 223 -11.55 -31.20 20.92
C ILE A 223 -11.59 -29.68 20.72
N ALA A 224 -11.74 -28.90 21.80
CA ALA A 224 -11.78 -27.45 21.72
C ALA A 224 -10.45 -26.87 21.21
N GLU A 225 -9.32 -27.42 21.69
CA GLU A 225 -7.99 -27.06 21.22
C GLU A 225 -7.78 -27.34 19.72
N GLU A 226 -8.15 -28.54 19.24
CA GLU A 226 -8.00 -28.88 17.83
C GLU A 226 -8.94 -28.05 16.94
N SER A 227 -10.15 -27.73 17.42
CA SER A 227 -11.06 -26.80 16.74
C SER A 227 -10.45 -25.40 16.65
N PHE A 228 -9.82 -24.89 17.72
CA PHE A 228 -9.12 -23.60 17.67
C PHE A 228 -7.95 -23.65 16.68
N ARG A 229 -7.19 -24.74 16.65
CA ARG A 229 -6.08 -24.95 15.71
C ARG A 229 -6.56 -24.90 14.26
N ILE A 230 -7.62 -25.64 13.92
CA ILE A 230 -8.12 -25.74 12.54
C ILE A 230 -8.89 -24.48 12.13
N ASP A 231 -9.88 -24.09 12.93
CA ASP A 231 -10.85 -23.06 12.54
C ASP A 231 -10.25 -21.65 12.62
N TYR A 232 -9.33 -21.41 13.56
CA TYR A 232 -8.72 -20.10 13.79
C TYR A 232 -7.28 -20.03 13.26
N PHE A 233 -6.36 -20.83 13.82
CA PHE A 233 -4.94 -20.68 13.52
C PHE A 233 -4.60 -21.03 12.05
N ILE A 234 -4.98 -22.22 11.59
CA ILE A 234 -4.69 -22.65 10.20
C ILE A 234 -5.38 -21.70 9.21
N ASN A 235 -6.63 -21.32 9.46
CA ASN A 235 -7.38 -20.40 8.61
C ASN A 235 -6.67 -19.04 8.47
N ILE A 236 -6.29 -18.41 9.59
CA ILE A 236 -5.58 -17.12 9.56
C ILE A 236 -4.26 -17.25 8.82
N MET A 237 -3.50 -18.31 9.08
CA MET A 237 -2.22 -18.55 8.41
C MET A 237 -2.39 -18.75 6.90
N ASP A 238 -3.41 -19.50 6.47
CA ASP A 238 -3.69 -19.71 5.04
C ASP A 238 -4.12 -18.42 4.34
N GLN A 239 -4.97 -17.61 4.97
CA GLN A 239 -5.35 -16.31 4.43
C GLN A 239 -4.14 -15.36 4.34
N ALA A 240 -3.29 -15.32 5.37
CA ALA A 240 -2.10 -14.48 5.38
C ALA A 240 -1.08 -14.92 4.31
N ILE A 241 -0.82 -16.21 4.20
CA ILE A 241 0.08 -16.78 3.19
C ILE A 241 -0.46 -16.48 1.79
N MET A 242 -1.74 -16.77 1.52
CA MET A 242 -2.36 -16.52 0.21
C MET A 242 -2.24 -15.05 -0.22
N CYS A 243 -2.55 -14.11 0.69
CA CYS A 243 -2.47 -12.68 0.38
C CYS A 243 -1.05 -12.23 0.01
N ILE A 244 -0.03 -12.80 0.66
CA ILE A 244 1.38 -12.46 0.40
C ILE A 244 1.89 -13.19 -0.85
N GLU A 245 1.49 -14.44 -1.07
CA GLU A 245 1.86 -15.23 -2.25
C GLU A 245 1.35 -14.57 -3.54
N ILE A 246 0.09 -14.12 -3.59
CA ILE A 246 -0.44 -13.38 -4.75
C ILE A 246 0.45 -12.18 -5.09
N ARG A 247 0.86 -11.41 -4.07
CA ARG A 247 1.74 -10.25 -4.27
C ARG A 247 3.12 -10.67 -4.74
N PHE A 248 3.66 -11.75 -4.20
CA PHE A 248 4.96 -12.29 -4.57
C PHE A 248 4.98 -12.79 -6.02
N GLU A 249 3.95 -13.53 -6.45
CA GLU A 249 3.79 -14.00 -7.83
C GLU A 249 3.75 -12.84 -8.83
N GLN A 250 3.03 -11.76 -8.51
CA GLN A 250 3.02 -10.55 -9.34
C GLN A 250 4.43 -9.96 -9.52
N PHE A 251 5.24 -9.94 -8.45
CA PHE A 251 6.61 -9.47 -8.55
C PHE A 251 7.53 -10.43 -9.30
N GLN A 252 7.30 -11.74 -9.22
CA GLN A 252 8.02 -12.71 -10.04
C GLN A 252 7.74 -12.52 -11.53
N VAL A 253 6.51 -12.15 -11.92
CA VAL A 253 6.20 -11.80 -13.31
C VAL A 253 7.02 -10.58 -13.76
N TYR A 254 7.13 -9.54 -12.93
CA TYR A 254 7.99 -8.41 -13.25
C TYR A 254 9.47 -8.77 -13.31
N GLU A 255 9.97 -9.65 -12.43
CA GLU A 255 11.34 -10.16 -12.51
C GLU A 255 11.59 -10.96 -13.79
N GLN A 256 10.61 -11.74 -14.25
CA GLN A 256 10.74 -12.49 -15.49
C GLN A 256 10.80 -11.59 -16.74
N ILE A 257 10.26 -10.37 -16.68
CA ILE A 257 10.22 -9.43 -17.81
C ILE A 257 11.37 -8.41 -17.72
N PHE A 258 11.62 -7.85 -16.54
CA PHE A 258 12.57 -6.76 -16.31
C PHE A 258 13.77 -7.14 -15.44
N GLY A 259 13.85 -8.37 -14.94
CA GLY A 259 14.83 -8.78 -13.92
C GLY A 259 16.28 -8.63 -14.35
N PHE A 260 16.57 -8.66 -15.65
CA PHE A 260 17.91 -8.38 -16.21
C PHE A 260 18.33 -6.90 -16.07
N LEU A 261 17.39 -5.99 -15.83
CA LEU A 261 17.60 -4.55 -15.63
C LEU A 261 17.57 -4.11 -14.15
N PHE A 262 17.24 -5.00 -13.20
CA PHE A 262 17.11 -4.63 -11.78
C PHE A 262 18.42 -4.17 -11.15
N GLY A 263 19.55 -4.69 -11.62
CA GLY A 263 20.85 -4.36 -11.08
C GLY A 263 21.96 -4.42 -12.12
N VAL A 264 22.88 -3.45 -12.05
CA VAL A 264 24.06 -3.39 -12.92
C VAL A 264 24.91 -4.66 -12.80
N LYS A 265 24.90 -5.32 -11.63
CA LYS A 265 25.59 -6.60 -11.42
C LYS A 265 25.02 -7.72 -12.28
N ARG A 266 23.69 -7.84 -12.37
CA ARG A 266 23.03 -8.85 -13.22
C ARG A 266 23.36 -8.58 -14.69
N LEU A 267 23.30 -7.33 -15.11
CA LEU A 267 23.65 -6.92 -16.48
C LEU A 267 25.11 -7.24 -16.85
N LYS A 268 26.06 -7.07 -15.92
CA LYS A 268 27.49 -7.37 -16.14
C LYS A 268 27.81 -8.86 -16.20
N VAL A 269 26.99 -9.70 -15.56
CA VAL A 269 27.19 -11.16 -15.51
C VAL A 269 26.43 -11.88 -16.61
N ALA A 270 25.36 -11.28 -17.15
CA ALA A 270 24.52 -11.87 -18.18
C ALA A 270 25.32 -12.23 -19.45
N GLU A 271 25.12 -13.45 -19.93
CA GLU A 271 25.66 -13.89 -21.22
C GLU A 271 24.92 -13.18 -22.37
N ASP A 272 25.62 -12.93 -23.48
CA ASP A 272 25.07 -12.19 -24.62
C ASP A 272 23.80 -12.87 -25.18
N ASP A 273 23.74 -14.22 -25.22
CA ASP A 273 22.58 -14.96 -25.72
C ASP A 273 21.36 -14.87 -24.78
N GLU A 274 21.59 -14.93 -23.46
CA GLU A 274 20.56 -14.76 -22.44
C GLU A 274 20.02 -13.33 -22.44
N LEU A 275 20.91 -12.35 -22.55
CA LEU A 275 20.56 -10.93 -22.62
C LEU A 275 19.71 -10.64 -23.86
N ARG A 276 20.09 -11.17 -25.02
CA ARG A 276 19.31 -11.00 -26.26
C ARG A 276 17.91 -11.60 -26.12
N THR A 277 17.80 -12.81 -25.60
CA THR A 277 16.50 -13.48 -25.38
C THR A 277 15.62 -12.66 -24.43
N SER A 278 16.22 -12.09 -23.38
CA SER A 278 15.54 -11.24 -22.41
C SER A 278 15.04 -9.92 -23.04
N CYS A 279 15.83 -9.31 -23.93
CA CYS A 279 15.42 -8.10 -24.66
C CYS A 279 14.25 -8.37 -25.62
N MET A 280 14.28 -9.50 -26.35
CA MET A 280 13.16 -9.90 -27.21
C MET A 280 11.88 -10.19 -26.42
N LYS A 281 12.02 -10.78 -25.22
CA LYS A 281 10.89 -11.01 -24.31
C LYS A 281 10.30 -9.71 -23.79
N LEU A 282 11.15 -8.72 -23.48
CA LEU A 282 10.70 -7.39 -23.05
C LEU A 282 9.92 -6.69 -24.16
N GLU A 283 10.44 -6.70 -25.40
CA GLU A 283 9.72 -6.17 -26.56
C GLU A 283 8.35 -6.84 -26.71
N ALA A 284 8.30 -8.17 -26.67
CA ALA A 284 7.04 -8.91 -26.78
C ALA A 284 6.04 -8.56 -25.66
N SER A 285 6.53 -8.25 -24.46
CA SER A 285 5.70 -7.87 -23.31
C SER A 285 5.17 -6.43 -23.39
N LEU A 286 5.89 -5.55 -24.11
CA LEU A 286 5.53 -4.15 -24.31
C LEU A 286 4.81 -3.88 -25.64
N LYS A 287 4.66 -4.89 -26.49
CA LYS A 287 3.99 -4.78 -27.77
C LYS A 287 2.47 -4.71 -27.56
N HIS A 288 1.86 -3.66 -28.10
CA HIS A 288 0.41 -3.54 -28.22
C HIS A 288 0.03 -3.46 -29.69
N ASP A 289 -0.76 -4.43 -30.14
CA ASP A 289 -1.13 -4.63 -31.55
C ASP A 289 0.10 -4.69 -32.48
N VAL A 290 0.40 -3.60 -33.17
CA VAL A 290 1.47 -3.48 -34.17
C VAL A 290 2.69 -2.72 -33.63
N HIS A 291 2.53 -1.95 -32.56
CA HIS A 291 3.56 -1.04 -32.09
C HIS A 291 4.22 -1.56 -30.81
N SER A 292 5.55 -1.51 -30.79
CA SER A 292 6.34 -1.66 -29.58
C SER A 292 7.02 -0.34 -29.26
N ASP A 293 7.08 0.02 -27.98
CA ASP A 293 7.83 1.18 -27.51
C ASP A 293 9.35 0.94 -27.49
N VAL A 294 9.78 -0.31 -27.56
CA VAL A 294 11.18 -0.74 -27.48
C VAL A 294 11.47 -1.76 -28.57
N ASP A 295 12.57 -1.59 -29.30
CA ASP A 295 13.12 -2.61 -30.21
C ASP A 295 14.07 -3.51 -29.44
N GLY A 296 13.82 -4.83 -29.45
CA GLY A 296 14.59 -5.80 -28.67
C GLY A 296 16.03 -5.96 -29.15
N GLU A 297 16.30 -5.82 -30.45
CA GLU A 297 17.63 -5.96 -31.01
C GLU A 297 18.48 -4.72 -30.74
N ASP A 298 17.91 -3.53 -30.94
CA ASP A 298 18.58 -2.28 -30.61
C ASP A 298 18.84 -2.18 -29.09
N LEU A 299 17.87 -2.57 -28.26
CA LEU A 299 18.06 -2.64 -26.80
C LEU A 299 19.23 -3.56 -26.43
N PHE A 300 19.34 -4.72 -27.06
CA PHE A 300 20.44 -5.65 -26.80
C PHE A 300 21.80 -5.02 -27.15
N MET A 301 21.91 -4.38 -28.32
CA MET A 301 23.14 -3.72 -28.76
C MET A 301 23.53 -2.55 -27.84
N GLU A 302 22.55 -1.74 -27.45
CA GLU A 302 22.72 -0.65 -26.49
C GLU A 302 23.22 -1.16 -25.13
N LEU A 303 22.58 -2.21 -24.58
CA LEU A 303 22.94 -2.79 -23.29
C LEU A 303 24.31 -3.47 -23.32
N LYS A 304 24.66 -4.10 -24.45
CA LYS A 304 25.97 -4.72 -24.67
C LYS A 304 27.10 -3.69 -24.64
N LEU A 305 26.87 -2.46 -25.09
CA LEU A 305 27.84 -1.38 -24.93
C LEU A 305 27.78 -0.80 -23.50
N LEU A 306 26.58 -0.57 -22.99
CA LEU A 306 26.35 0.05 -21.70
C LEU A 306 26.99 -0.74 -20.55
N LYS A 307 27.01 -2.08 -20.62
CA LYS A 307 27.62 -2.94 -19.59
C LYS A 307 29.09 -2.59 -19.32
N ASP A 308 29.83 -2.23 -20.36
CA ASP A 308 31.27 -1.91 -20.31
C ASP A 308 31.52 -0.44 -19.97
N VAL A 309 30.59 0.45 -20.33
CA VAL A 309 30.70 1.89 -20.10
C VAL A 309 30.25 2.28 -18.68
N LEU A 310 29.32 1.54 -18.07
CA LEU A 310 28.76 1.87 -16.77
C LEU A 310 29.82 1.84 -15.64
N PRO A 311 29.99 2.96 -14.91
CA PRO A 311 30.85 3.02 -13.72
C PRO A 311 30.53 1.92 -12.70
N LYS A 312 31.52 1.52 -11.90
CA LYS A 312 31.37 0.42 -10.92
C LYS A 312 30.57 0.85 -9.68
N GLU A 313 30.44 2.15 -9.47
CA GLU A 313 29.76 2.78 -8.36
C GLU A 313 28.23 2.74 -8.53
N ILE A 314 27.74 2.66 -9.77
CA ILE A 314 26.31 2.62 -10.08
C ILE A 314 25.76 1.25 -9.73
N THR A 315 24.76 1.24 -8.85
CA THR A 315 24.11 0.00 -8.41
C THR A 315 22.63 -0.01 -8.70
N LYS A 316 21.97 1.16 -8.60
CA LYS A 316 20.51 1.26 -8.68
C LYS A 316 20.02 1.63 -10.08
N PRO A 317 18.84 1.15 -10.50
CA PRO A 317 18.23 1.53 -11.78
C PRO A 317 18.04 3.05 -11.96
N VAL A 318 17.74 3.78 -10.88
CA VAL A 318 17.61 5.25 -10.91
C VAL A 318 18.94 5.93 -11.27
N GLU A 319 20.06 5.40 -10.78
CA GLU A 319 21.40 5.93 -11.09
C GLU A 319 21.81 5.63 -12.53
N VAL A 320 21.45 4.44 -13.05
CA VAL A 320 21.60 4.11 -14.47
C VAL A 320 20.83 5.13 -15.31
N LEU A 321 19.58 5.44 -14.95
CA LEU A 321 18.80 6.43 -15.69
C LEU A 321 19.43 7.84 -15.66
N LYS A 322 20.00 8.26 -14.52
CA LYS A 322 20.75 9.52 -14.41
C LYS A 322 21.96 9.53 -15.35
N PHE A 323 22.68 8.42 -15.43
CA PHE A 323 23.81 8.27 -16.34
C PHE A 323 23.38 8.36 -17.82
N LEU A 324 22.30 7.66 -18.20
CA LEU A 324 21.74 7.70 -19.55
C LEU A 324 21.30 9.11 -19.96
N LYS A 325 20.77 9.91 -19.03
CA LYS A 325 20.39 11.30 -19.28
C LYS A 325 21.60 12.18 -19.65
N ILE A 326 22.77 11.93 -19.04
CA ILE A 326 24.02 12.66 -19.33
C ILE A 326 24.56 12.29 -20.71
N MET A 327 24.42 11.03 -21.11
CA MET A 327 24.87 10.53 -22.42
C MET A 327 23.95 10.91 -23.59
N ASP A 328 22.91 11.71 -23.33
CA ASP A 328 21.84 12.19 -24.23
C ASP A 328 21.75 11.53 -25.63
N SER A 329 20.63 10.85 -25.87
CA SER A 329 20.26 10.25 -27.16
C SER A 329 21.14 9.09 -27.67
N CYS A 330 22.16 8.64 -26.92
CA CYS A 330 22.99 7.48 -27.31
C CYS A 330 22.32 6.11 -27.05
N TYR A 331 21.35 6.03 -26.15
CA TYR A 331 20.71 4.78 -25.71
C TYR A 331 19.18 4.92 -25.66
N PRO A 332 18.50 5.15 -26.79
CA PRO A 332 17.07 5.42 -26.82
C PRO A 332 16.21 4.28 -26.26
N ASN A 333 16.49 3.02 -26.59
CA ASN A 333 15.68 1.88 -26.14
C ASN A 333 15.92 1.61 -24.65
N THR A 334 17.16 1.71 -24.20
CA THR A 334 17.52 1.54 -22.79
C THR A 334 16.92 2.64 -21.93
N TRP A 335 16.93 3.88 -22.44
CA TRP A 335 16.28 5.02 -21.79
C TRP A 335 14.78 4.77 -21.58
N ILE A 336 14.08 4.21 -22.58
CA ILE A 336 12.67 3.85 -22.48
C ILE A 336 12.45 2.71 -21.49
N ALA A 337 13.25 1.63 -21.59
CA ALA A 337 13.14 0.46 -20.73
C ALA A 337 13.28 0.80 -19.23
N TYR A 338 14.29 1.61 -18.86
CA TYR A 338 14.46 2.05 -17.47
C TYR A 338 13.35 3.01 -17.01
N ARG A 339 12.82 3.87 -17.89
CA ARG A 339 11.67 4.73 -17.54
C ARG A 339 10.43 3.90 -17.22
N ILE A 340 10.14 2.87 -18.00
CA ILE A 340 9.01 1.97 -17.75
C ILE A 340 9.25 1.19 -16.45
N LEU A 341 10.43 0.58 -16.27
CA LEU A 341 10.79 -0.16 -15.05
C LEU A 341 10.54 0.66 -13.77
N LEU A 342 11.02 1.91 -13.74
CA LEU A 342 10.92 2.76 -12.55
C LEU A 342 9.50 3.25 -12.24
N THR A 343 8.55 3.08 -13.16
CA THR A 343 7.13 3.37 -12.91
C THR A 343 6.44 2.29 -12.09
N ILE A 344 7.01 1.07 -12.01
CA ILE A 344 6.39 -0.05 -11.28
C ILE A 344 6.47 0.24 -9.77
N PRO A 345 5.32 0.33 -9.06
CA PRO A 345 5.31 0.62 -7.64
C PRO A 345 5.63 -0.63 -6.81
N VAL A 346 6.56 -0.50 -5.85
CA VAL A 346 6.89 -1.57 -4.89
C VAL A 346 5.90 -1.59 -3.71
N SER A 347 5.33 -0.45 -3.34
CA SER A 347 4.36 -0.31 -2.26
C SER A 347 3.36 0.81 -2.56
N VAL A 348 2.27 0.84 -1.79
CA VAL A 348 1.23 1.90 -1.83
C VAL A 348 1.46 2.94 -0.73
N ALA A 349 2.69 3.11 -0.24
CA ALA A 349 3.00 3.94 0.93
C ALA A 349 2.53 5.41 0.81
N LEU A 350 2.53 5.99 -0.40
CA LEU A 350 2.01 7.34 -0.59
C LEU A 350 0.47 7.42 -0.44
N ALA A 351 -0.26 6.37 -0.78
CA ALA A 351 -1.71 6.34 -0.54
C ALA A 351 -2.00 6.46 0.96
N GLU A 352 -1.25 5.75 1.81
CA GLU A 352 -1.33 5.87 3.26
C GLU A 352 -0.99 7.29 3.77
N ARG A 353 0.03 7.93 3.19
CA ARG A 353 0.36 9.34 3.49
C ARG A 353 -0.79 10.29 3.10
N THR A 354 -1.39 10.05 1.94
CA THR A 354 -2.55 10.81 1.44
C THR A 354 -3.76 10.65 2.36
N PHE A 355 -4.03 9.45 2.87
CA PHE A 355 -5.09 9.21 3.85
C PHE A 355 -4.82 9.88 5.20
N SER A 356 -3.56 9.95 5.62
CA SER A 356 -3.18 10.69 6.82
C SER A 356 -3.49 12.19 6.67
N LYS A 357 -3.23 12.77 5.49
CA LYS A 357 -3.62 14.15 5.16
C LYS A 357 -5.14 14.32 5.05
N LEU A 358 -5.85 13.35 4.46
CA LEU A 358 -7.31 13.34 4.38
C LEU A 358 -7.95 13.49 5.77
N LYS A 359 -7.47 12.74 6.78
CA LYS A 359 -7.95 12.83 8.17
C LYS A 359 -7.74 14.23 8.78
N LEU A 360 -6.72 14.97 8.35
CA LEU A 360 -6.46 16.34 8.81
C LEU A 360 -7.33 17.38 8.09
N ILE A 361 -7.61 17.17 6.80
CA ILE A 361 -8.41 18.08 5.96
C ILE A 361 -9.91 17.91 6.29
N LYS A 362 -10.39 16.67 6.30
CA LYS A 362 -11.78 16.27 6.55
C LYS A 362 -11.96 15.73 7.96
N LYS A 363 -11.93 16.64 8.94
CA LYS A 363 -12.26 16.35 10.34
C LYS A 363 -13.76 16.19 10.54
N TYR A 364 -14.18 15.69 11.72
CA TYR A 364 -15.60 15.57 12.10
C TYR A 364 -16.40 16.87 11.91
N LEU A 365 -15.81 18.02 12.26
CA LEU A 365 -16.42 19.36 12.07
C LEU A 365 -16.50 19.82 10.61
N ARG A 366 -15.89 19.10 9.67
CA ARG A 366 -15.84 19.41 8.24
C ARG A 366 -16.39 18.24 7.39
N SER A 367 -17.23 17.40 7.98
CA SER A 367 -17.82 16.23 7.32
C SER A 367 -18.67 16.58 6.10
N THR A 368 -19.29 17.76 6.10
CA THR A 368 -20.14 18.29 5.02
C THR A 368 -19.37 19.03 3.92
N MET A 369 -18.04 19.01 3.93
CA MET A 369 -17.22 19.61 2.87
C MET A 369 -17.53 18.99 1.51
N SER A 370 -17.67 19.83 0.47
CA SER A 370 -17.86 19.37 -0.90
C SER A 370 -16.63 18.62 -1.41
N GLN A 371 -16.84 17.68 -2.34
CA GLN A 371 -15.73 16.92 -2.93
C GLN A 371 -14.75 17.79 -3.71
N GLU A 372 -15.24 18.82 -4.38
CA GLU A 372 -14.40 19.80 -5.08
C GLU A 372 -13.45 20.52 -4.14
N ARG A 373 -13.96 21.02 -2.99
CA ARG A 373 -13.12 21.67 -1.98
C ARG A 373 -12.15 20.67 -1.33
N LEU A 374 -12.59 19.44 -1.09
CA LEU A 374 -11.72 18.39 -0.54
C LEU A 374 -10.54 18.12 -1.47
N ASN A 375 -10.82 17.90 -2.77
CA ASN A 375 -9.82 17.65 -3.79
C ASN A 375 -8.87 18.82 -3.96
N GLY A 376 -9.39 20.05 -3.99
CA GLY A 376 -8.55 21.25 -4.09
C GLY A 376 -7.60 21.38 -2.90
N LEU A 377 -8.09 21.21 -1.67
CA LEU A 377 -7.24 21.25 -0.48
C LEU A 377 -6.23 20.10 -0.44
N ALA A 378 -6.65 18.90 -0.84
CA ALA A 378 -5.78 17.72 -0.87
C ALA A 378 -4.64 17.89 -1.87
N LEU A 379 -4.95 18.34 -3.08
CA LEU A 379 -3.99 18.54 -4.16
C LEU A 379 -2.91 19.58 -3.84
N ILE A 380 -3.24 20.59 -3.03
CA ILE A 380 -2.27 21.60 -2.58
C ILE A 380 -1.40 21.06 -1.42
N SER A 381 -1.89 20.07 -0.67
CA SER A 381 -1.32 19.64 0.61
C SER A 381 -0.45 18.39 0.57
N VAL A 382 -0.65 17.56 -0.45
CA VAL A 382 0.09 16.32 -0.74
C VAL A 382 1.16 16.68 -1.76
#